data_AF-A0A7W8DY04-F1
#
_entry.id   AF-A0A7W8DY04-F1
#
_cell.length_a   1.000
_cell.length_b   1.000
_cell.length_c   1.000
_cell.angle_alpha   90.00
_cell.angle_beta   90.00
_cell.angle_gamma   90.00
#
_symmetry.space_group_name_H-M   'P 1'
#
loop_
_entity.id
_entity.type
_entity.pdbx_description
1 polymer ?
#
loop_
_entity_poly.entity_id
_entity_poly.type
_entity_poly.pdbx_seq_one_letter_code
_entity_poly.pdbx_strand_id
1 'polypeptide(L)' 'MTEMKSLSRIEEMDASFDRRARANGRTFEQEIEFMLEQKRPLTPEERVALIRYFHSSYDGIQPSLTLEEIREGLM' A
#
# COMPACT_ATOMS: atom_id res chain seq x y z
N MET A 1 6.67 6.85 -22.24
CA MET A 1 6.63 5.36 -22.18
C MET A 1 6.64 4.79 -20.77
N THR A 2 6.74 5.61 -19.71
CA THR A 2 6.78 5.14 -18.31
C THR A 2 5.39 4.92 -17.71
N GLU A 3 4.40 5.75 -18.09
CA GLU A 3 3.02 5.69 -17.57
C GLU A 3 2.23 4.42 -17.95
N MET A 4 2.42 3.89 -19.17
CA MET A 4 1.74 2.67 -19.61
C MET A 4 2.19 1.42 -18.84
N LYS A 5 3.46 1.39 -18.39
CA LYS A 5 4.01 0.27 -17.60
C LYS A 5 3.60 0.32 -16.13
N SER A 6 3.28 1.50 -15.60
CA SER A 6 2.75 1.65 -14.24
C SER A 6 1.28 1.25 -14.17
N LEU A 7 0.45 1.62 -15.16
CA LEU A 7 -0.97 1.25 -15.23
C LEU A 7 -1.17 -0.27 -15.26
N SER A 8 -0.45 -1.00 -16.13
CA SER A 8 -0.64 -2.46 -16.24
C SER A 8 -0.23 -3.22 -14.98
N ARG A 9 0.77 -2.72 -14.24
CA ARG A 9 1.20 -3.31 -12.95
C ARG A 9 0.27 -2.94 -11.79
N ILE A 10 -0.44 -1.82 -11.87
CA ILE A 10 -1.46 -1.45 -10.90
C ILE A 10 -2.66 -2.39 -11.06
N GLU A 11 -3.14 -2.58 -12.30
CA GLU A 11 -4.26 -3.47 -12.62
C GLU A 11 -4.00 -4.94 -12.25
N GLU A 12 -2.79 -5.46 -12.53
CA GLU A 12 -2.43 -6.85 -12.15
C GLU A 12 -2.37 -7.06 -10.63
N MET A 13 -2.01 -6.03 -9.88
CA MET A 13 -1.79 -6.13 -8.43
C MET A 13 -3.07 -5.88 -7.63
N ASP A 14 -3.92 -4.96 -8.08
CA ASP A 14 -5.31 -4.81 -7.62
C ASP A 14 -6.06 -6.14 -7.77
N ALA A 15 -5.85 -6.84 -8.88
CA ALA A 15 -6.45 -8.15 -9.09
C ALA A 15 -5.98 -9.21 -8.07
N SER A 16 -4.80 -9.11 -7.48
CA SER A 16 -4.33 -10.07 -6.46
C SER A 16 -4.98 -9.82 -5.10
N PHE A 17 -5.11 -8.55 -4.71
CA PHE A 17 -5.72 -8.15 -3.45
C PHE A 17 -7.23 -8.29 -3.50
N ASP A 18 -7.86 -7.92 -4.61
CA ASP A 18 -9.30 -8.08 -4.81
C ASP A 18 -9.69 -9.57 -4.79
N ARG A 19 -8.89 -10.46 -5.40
CA ARG A 19 -9.09 -11.91 -5.29
C ARG A 19 -9.07 -12.40 -3.84
N ARG A 20 -8.14 -11.90 -3.03
CA ARG A 20 -8.01 -12.30 -1.63
C ARG A 20 -9.08 -11.67 -0.73
N ALA A 21 -9.39 -10.40 -0.92
CA ALA A 21 -10.45 -9.70 -0.21
C ALA A 21 -11.79 -10.40 -0.45
N ARG A 22 -12.10 -10.75 -1.71
CA ARG A 22 -13.28 -11.55 -2.06
C ARG A 22 -13.26 -12.94 -1.42
N ALA A 23 -12.11 -13.63 -1.41
CA ALA A 23 -11.99 -14.94 -0.75
C ALA A 23 -12.22 -14.86 0.77
N ASN A 24 -11.88 -13.72 1.38
CA ASN A 24 -12.08 -13.44 2.80
C ASN A 24 -13.42 -12.76 3.12
N GLY A 25 -14.26 -12.48 2.11
CA GLY A 25 -15.53 -11.77 2.26
C GLY A 25 -15.38 -10.30 2.71
N ARG A 26 -14.24 -9.67 2.42
CA ARG A 26 -13.91 -8.29 2.78
C ARG A 26 -13.81 -7.41 1.54
N THR A 27 -13.95 -6.10 1.71
CA THR A 27 -13.52 -5.13 0.69
C THR A 27 -12.01 -4.98 0.69
N PHE A 28 -11.46 -4.40 -0.38
CA PHE A 28 -10.03 -4.09 -0.46
C PHE A 28 -9.55 -3.25 0.74
N GLU A 29 -10.28 -2.18 1.07
CA GLU A 29 -9.95 -1.31 2.20
C GLU A 29 -9.98 -2.07 3.54
N GLN A 30 -10.99 -2.93 3.73
CA GLN A 30 -11.11 -3.75 4.93
C GLN A 30 -10.00 -4.80 5.05
N GLU A 31 -9.51 -5.36 3.94
CA GLU A 31 -8.39 -6.30 3.97
C GLU A 31 -7.07 -5.57 4.27
N ILE A 32 -6.87 -4.35 3.75
CA ILE A 32 -5.72 -3.49 4.11
C ILE A 32 -5.74 -3.16 5.61
N GLU A 33 -6.90 -2.72 6.12
CA GLU A 33 -7.08 -2.39 7.53
C GLU A 33 -6.84 -3.61 8.43
N PHE A 34 -7.43 -4.75 8.09
CA PHE A 34 -7.19 -6.02 8.79
C PHE A 34 -5.71 -6.41 8.79
N MET A 35 -5.00 -6.23 7.67
CA MET A 35 -3.57 -6.53 7.59
C MET A 35 -2.71 -5.62 8.49
N LEU A 36 -3.09 -4.34 8.63
CA LEU A 36 -2.44 -3.40 9.54
C LEU A 36 -2.71 -3.76 11.01
N GLU A 37 -3.96 -4.13 11.35
CA GLU A 37 -4.35 -4.50 12.71
C GLU A 37 -3.68 -5.78 13.22
N GLN A 38 -3.51 -6.77 12.35
CA GLN A 38 -2.96 -8.08 12.74
C GLN A 38 -1.49 -8.01 13.19
N LYS A 39 -0.78 -6.90 12.98
CA LYS A 39 0.66 -6.71 13.29
C LYS A 39 1.56 -7.87 12.84
N ARG A 40 1.08 -8.67 11.89
CA ARG A 40 1.84 -9.78 11.34
C ARG A 40 2.85 -9.22 10.34
N PRO A 41 4.04 -9.82 10.23
CA PRO A 41 4.98 -9.44 9.18
C PRO A 41 4.31 -9.57 7.81
N LEU A 42 4.27 -8.45 7.08
CA LEU A 42 3.75 -8.42 5.72
C LEU A 42 4.70 -9.18 4.79
N THR A 43 4.16 -9.97 3.86
CA THR A 43 4.97 -10.56 2.79
C THR A 43 5.56 -9.46 1.89
N PRO A 44 6.61 -9.73 1.11
CA PRO A 44 7.16 -8.74 0.18
C PRO A 44 6.10 -8.14 -0.76
N GLU A 45 5.19 -8.97 -1.29
CA GLU A 45 4.11 -8.55 -2.17
C GLU A 45 3.11 -7.64 -1.44
N GLU A 46 2.76 -8.01 -0.21
CA GLU A 46 1.86 -7.24 0.65
C GLU A 46 2.45 -5.88 1.04
N ARG A 47 3.75 -5.82 1.33
CA ARG A 47 4.45 -4.56 1.63
C ARG A 47 4.42 -3.61 0.44
N VAL A 48 4.65 -4.12 -0.76
CA VAL A 48 4.63 -3.30 -1.98
C VAL A 48 3.24 -2.73 -2.24
N ALA A 49 2.18 -3.53 -2.04
CA ALA A 49 0.81 -3.07 -2.20
C ALA A 49 0.43 -2.00 -1.16
N LEU A 50 0.80 -2.21 0.11
CA LEU A 50 0.55 -1.25 1.18
C LEU A 50 1.22 0.11 0.89
N ILE A 51 2.51 0.11 0.56
CA ILE A 51 3.27 1.34 0.24
C ILE A 51 2.62 2.07 -0.93
N ARG A 52 2.14 1.35 -1.94
CA ARG A 52 1.48 1.96 -3.11
C ARG A 52 0.11 2.53 -2.79
N TYR A 53 -0.70 1.85 -1.98
CA TYR A 53 -1.99 2.37 -1.50
C TYR A 53 -1.80 3.69 -0.73
N PHE A 54 -0.80 3.76 0.14
CA PHE A 54 -0.48 5.01 0.82
C PHE A 54 -0.04 6.08 -0.17
N HIS A 55 0.86 5.75 -1.11
CA HIS A 55 1.28 6.71 -2.15
C HIS A 55 0.13 7.20 -3.04
N SER A 56 -0.86 6.36 -3.38
CA SER A 56 -2.02 6.77 -4.19
C SER A 56 -3.02 7.64 -3.42
N SER A 57 -2.96 7.64 -2.09
CA SER A 57 -3.84 8.43 -1.23
C SER A 57 -3.36 9.88 -1.08
N TYR A 58 -2.18 10.21 -1.63
CA TYR A 58 -1.61 11.56 -1.60
C TYR A 58 -1.45 12.11 -3.02
N ASP A 59 -1.99 13.30 -3.28
CA ASP A 59 -1.98 13.94 -4.61
C ASP A 59 -0.61 14.50 -5.04
N GLY A 60 0.45 14.28 -4.24
CA GLY A 60 1.76 14.88 -4.48
C GLY A 60 2.91 14.14 -3.79
N ILE A 61 4.13 14.56 -4.14
CA ILE A 61 5.35 14.04 -3.51
C ILE A 61 5.30 14.40 -2.02
N GLN A 62 5.20 13.37 -1.18
CA GLN A 62 5.33 13.56 0.26
C GLN A 62 6.76 14.02 0.56
N PRO A 63 6.94 15.14 1.27
CA PRO A 63 8.27 15.60 1.64
C PRO A 63 8.93 14.52 2.50
N SER A 64 10.21 14.27 2.24
CA SER A 64 10.99 13.40 3.11
C SER A 64 11.08 14.04 4.49
N LEU A 65 10.90 13.25 5.54
CA LEU A 65 11.13 13.72 6.91
C LEU A 65 12.57 14.24 7.03
N THR A 66 12.71 15.39 7.66
CA THR A 66 14.00 15.93 8.07
C THR A 66 14.63 15.03 9.14
N LEU A 67 15.96 15.12 9.29
CA LEU A 67 16.68 14.35 10.31
C LEU A 67 16.17 14.65 11.73
N GLU A 68 15.68 15.86 11.95
CA GLU A 68 15.13 16.30 13.23
C GLU A 68 13.76 15.67 13.49
N GLU A 69 12.88 15.63 12.49
CA GLU A 69 11.59 14.95 12.59
C GLU A 69 11.73 13.44 12.80
N ILE A 70 12.72 12.80 12.16
CA ILE A 70 13.06 11.40 12.40
C ILE A 70 13.54 11.19 13.84
N ARG A 71 14.35 12.11 14.38
CA ARG A 71 14.86 12.04 15.76
C ARG A 71 13.74 12.18 16.80
N GLU A 72 12.75 13.04 16.52
CA GLU A 72 11.58 13.25 17.37
C GLU A 72 10.51 12.13 17.21
N GLY A 73 10.76 11.15 16.34
CA GLY A 73 9.91 9.95 16.20
C GLY A 73 8.62 10.19 15.41
N LEU A 74 8.57 11.23 14.57
CA LEU A 74 7.47 11.42 13.63
C LEU A 74 7.53 10.32 12.56
N MET A 75 6.46 9.53 12.48
CA MET A 75 6.21 8.49 11.46
C MET A 75 4.87 8.72 10.81
#